data_AF-A0A968U4P8-F1
#
_entry.id   AF-A0A968U4P8-F1
#
_cell.length_a   1.000
_cell.length_b   1.000
_cell.length_c   1.000
_cell.angle_alpha   90.00
_cell.angle_beta   90.00
_cell.angle_gamma   90.00
#
_symmetry.space_group_name_H-M   'P 1'
#
loop_
_entity.id
_entity.type
_entity.pdbx_description
1 polymer ?
#
loop_
_entity_poly.entity_id
_entity_poly.type
_entity_poly.pdbx_seq_one_letter_code
_entity_poly.pdbx_strand_id
1 'polypeptide(L)'
;MPSFGGDQAGPETARPEITGPETARPVIAGPKTAPRKVPFQVGGTLRVDDPTYIRRRADDELYQGLRQGDLCYVLTARQMGKSSLMVRAKHRLSLVGYRCVALDLTSVGTEEITPDQWYKGICAQLWLGFHLGDYDQFQAWWLSHAGDARQQKLMACLRQILQGHSQQAVLIFIDEIDSVLALNFAIDDFFALIRYTYNQRAIEPEWQRLTFALLGGTRRI
;
A
#
# COMPACT_ATOMS: atom_id res chain seq x y z
N MET A 1 -46.62 53.52 42.47
CA MET A 1 -47.00 54.92 42.77
C MET A 1 -46.57 55.19 44.20
N PRO A 2 -45.82 56.26 44.52
CA PRO A 2 -45.40 57.43 43.72
C PRO A 2 -43.87 57.40 43.48
N SER A 3 -43.18 58.35 42.84
CA SER A 3 -43.45 59.33 41.77
C SER A 3 -42.32 60.36 41.85
N PHE A 4 -41.71 60.69 40.68
CA PHE A 4 -41.16 62.01 40.28
C PHE A 4 -39.99 62.58 41.12
N GLY A 5 -38.88 63.06 40.56
CA GLY A 5 -38.70 63.87 39.37
C GLY A 5 -38.19 65.26 39.81
N GLY A 6 -37.10 65.78 39.23
CA GLY A 6 -36.67 67.16 39.53
C GLY A 6 -35.18 67.46 39.30
N ASP A 7 -34.84 67.60 38.03
CA ASP A 7 -33.96 68.61 37.41
C ASP A 7 -33.30 69.69 38.31
N GLN A 8 -31.98 69.90 38.17
CA GLN A 8 -31.35 71.23 38.27
C GLN A 8 -30.07 71.31 37.41
N ALA A 9 -29.96 72.44 36.72
CA ALA A 9 -28.98 72.76 35.70
C ALA A 9 -27.81 73.62 36.22
N GLY A 10 -26.58 73.19 35.88
CA GLY A 10 -25.39 74.00 35.51
C GLY A 10 -24.70 74.88 36.57
N PRO A 11 -23.60 75.56 36.21
CA PRO A 11 -22.50 75.16 35.32
C PRO A 11 -21.12 75.40 35.99
N GLU A 12 -20.06 74.68 35.61
CA GLU A 12 -18.72 75.24 35.80
C GLU A 12 -17.75 74.79 34.71
N THR A 13 -17.06 75.80 34.19
CA THR A 13 -16.22 75.84 33.01
C THR A 13 -14.82 75.32 33.27
N ALA A 14 -14.32 74.40 32.42
CA ALA A 14 -12.92 74.37 32.02
C ALA A 14 -12.76 73.59 30.69
N ARG A 15 -12.30 74.28 29.64
CA ARG A 15 -11.64 73.68 28.47
C ARG A 15 -10.11 73.64 28.74
N PRO A 16 -9.29 73.09 27.83
CA PRO A 16 -9.11 71.68 27.50
C PRO A 16 -7.64 71.26 27.71
N GLU A 17 -7.34 69.97 27.88
CA GLU A 17 -5.96 69.49 27.70
C GLU A 17 -5.92 68.35 26.69
N ILE A 18 -5.20 68.64 25.61
CA ILE A 18 -4.95 67.76 24.47
C ILE A 18 -3.55 67.17 24.70
N THR A 19 -3.49 65.88 24.98
CA THR A 19 -2.27 65.05 24.95
C THR A 19 -2.76 63.65 24.62
N GLY A 20 -2.67 63.15 23.40
CA GLY A 20 -1.46 62.79 22.66
C GLY A 20 -1.62 61.30 22.33
N PRO A 21 -1.26 60.82 21.12
CA PRO A 21 -1.68 59.49 20.66
C PRO A 21 -0.97 58.38 21.44
N GLU A 22 -1.78 57.46 21.95
CA GLU A 22 -1.39 56.18 22.53
C GLU A 22 -0.47 55.43 21.56
N THR A 23 0.79 55.25 21.95
CA THR A 23 1.79 54.55 21.15
C THR A 23 1.46 53.06 21.09
N ALA A 24 0.80 52.65 20.00
CA ALA A 24 0.60 51.26 19.65
C ALA A 24 1.95 50.52 19.61
N ARG A 25 2.11 49.53 20.51
CA ARG A 25 3.24 48.59 20.47
C ARG A 25 3.17 47.79 19.17
N PRO A 26 4.29 47.59 18.45
CA PRO A 26 4.29 46.73 17.28
C PRO A 26 4.06 45.27 17.73
N VAL A 27 2.99 44.67 17.24
CA VAL A 27 2.81 43.22 17.28
C VAL A 27 3.89 42.63 16.38
N ILE A 28 4.91 42.02 16.98
CA ILE A 28 5.95 41.31 16.25
C ILE A 28 5.26 40.11 15.59
N ALA A 29 5.05 40.21 14.27
CA ALA A 29 4.60 39.08 13.47
C ALA A 29 5.65 37.97 13.57
N GLY A 30 5.32 36.88 14.26
CA GLY A 30 6.08 35.64 14.16
C GLY A 30 6.22 35.22 12.69
N PRO A 31 7.28 34.48 12.34
CA PRO A 31 7.55 34.15 10.94
C PRO A 31 6.32 33.49 10.32
N LYS A 32 5.71 34.18 9.34
CA LYS A 32 4.73 33.57 8.43
C LYS A 32 5.48 32.47 7.68
N THR A 33 5.40 31.24 8.17
CA THR A 33 5.87 30.08 7.41
C THR A 33 5.05 30.02 6.14
N ALA A 34 5.70 30.34 5.01
CA ALA A 34 5.11 30.13 3.69
C ALA A 34 4.61 28.69 3.60
N PRO A 35 3.44 28.42 3.00
CA PRO A 35 3.00 27.05 2.78
C PRO A 35 4.13 26.34 2.03
N ARG A 36 4.71 25.31 2.65
CA ARG A 36 5.74 24.49 2.03
C ARG A 36 5.09 23.93 0.77
N LYS A 37 5.45 24.45 -0.41
CA LYS A 37 5.00 23.91 -1.70
C LYS A 37 5.52 22.48 -1.75
N VAL A 38 4.70 21.53 -1.31
CA VAL A 38 5.00 20.12 -1.49
C VAL A 38 4.89 19.90 -3.00
N PRO A 39 5.97 19.48 -3.68
CA PRO A 39 5.88 19.20 -5.11
C PRO A 39 4.81 18.12 -5.31
N PHE A 40 3.73 18.48 -6.00
CA PHE A 40 2.68 17.55 -6.37
C PHE A 40 3.27 16.61 -7.42
N GLN A 41 3.46 15.34 -7.07
CA GLN A 41 3.99 14.35 -7.99
C GLN A 41 2.85 13.81 -8.87
N VAL A 42 2.93 14.11 -10.17
CA VAL A 42 2.02 13.55 -11.18
C VAL A 42 2.61 12.24 -11.70
N GLY A 43 2.02 11.11 -11.31
CA GLY A 43 2.43 9.79 -11.76
C GLY A 43 3.52 9.12 -10.89
N GLY A 44 3.59 7.79 -10.98
CA GLY A 44 4.46 6.97 -10.14
C GLY A 44 3.89 6.63 -8.76
N THR A 45 4.61 5.80 -8.01
CA THR A 45 4.23 5.35 -6.68
C THR A 45 4.59 6.42 -5.65
N LEU A 46 3.59 6.93 -4.93
CA LEU A 46 3.81 7.86 -3.82
C LEU A 46 4.38 7.11 -2.62
N ARG A 47 5.32 7.73 -1.92
CA ARG A 47 5.90 7.17 -0.69
C ARG A 47 4.81 7.03 0.38
N VAL A 48 5.03 6.12 1.33
CA VAL A 48 4.11 5.87 2.45
C VAL A 48 3.79 7.15 3.22
N ASP A 49 4.79 8.01 3.42
CA ASP A 49 4.65 9.25 4.18
C ASP A 49 4.43 10.48 3.31
N ASP A 50 4.07 10.30 2.04
CA ASP A 50 3.83 11.42 1.12
C ASP A 50 2.62 12.24 1.60
N PRO A 51 2.80 13.54 1.91
CA PRO A 51 1.74 14.37 2.49
C PRO A 51 0.71 14.83 1.44
N THR A 52 0.95 14.57 0.15
CA THR A 52 0.00 14.85 -0.93
C THR A 52 -0.99 13.70 -1.18
N TYR A 53 -0.80 12.57 -0.51
CA TYR A 53 -1.69 11.41 -0.65
C TYR A 53 -3.03 11.63 0.04
N ILE A 54 -4.10 11.53 -0.75
CA ILE A 54 -5.46 11.52 -0.23
C ILE A 54 -5.88 10.06 -0.04
N ARG A 55 -6.06 9.66 1.23
CA ARG A 55 -6.57 8.33 1.59
C ARG A 55 -7.95 8.12 1.01
N ARG A 56 -8.18 6.93 0.44
CA ARG A 56 -9.43 6.55 -0.21
C ARG A 56 -10.13 5.49 0.63
N ARG A 57 -11.41 5.27 0.37
CA ARG A 57 -12.17 4.16 0.97
C ARG A 57 -11.51 2.80 0.67
N ALA A 58 -10.96 2.64 -0.53
CA ALA A 58 -10.24 1.43 -0.96
C ALA A 58 -9.00 1.10 -0.10
N ASP A 59 -8.35 2.08 0.53
CA ASP A 59 -7.22 1.83 1.45
C ASP A 59 -7.63 0.99 2.65
N ASP A 60 -8.84 1.25 3.17
CA ASP A 60 -9.35 0.55 4.35
C ASP A 60 -10.03 -0.75 3.99
N GLU A 61 -10.75 -0.81 2.88
CA GLU A 61 -11.32 -2.06 2.37
C GLU A 61 -10.22 -3.08 2.07
N LEU A 62 -9.15 -2.68 1.37
CA LEU A 62 -8.02 -3.56 1.10
C LEU A 62 -7.32 -4.00 2.39
N TYR A 63 -7.03 -3.07 3.30
CA TYR A 63 -6.36 -3.42 4.56
C TYR A 63 -7.19 -4.41 5.40
N GLN A 64 -8.50 -4.18 5.52
CA GLN A 64 -9.37 -5.05 6.32
C GLN A 64 -9.58 -6.42 5.69
N GLY A 65 -9.79 -6.49 4.36
CA GLY A 65 -9.91 -7.77 3.65
C GLY A 65 -8.65 -8.62 3.80
N LEU A 66 -7.47 -8.01 3.61
CA LEU A 66 -6.19 -8.73 3.78
C LEU A 66 -5.95 -9.18 5.22
N ARG A 67 -6.44 -8.44 6.23
CA ARG A 67 -6.38 -8.89 7.64
C ARG A 67 -7.31 -10.06 7.94
N GLN A 68 -8.46 -10.14 7.28
CA GLN A 68 -9.39 -11.26 7.38
C GLN A 68 -8.90 -12.49 6.59
N GLY A 69 -7.86 -12.30 5.77
CA GLY A 69 -7.28 -13.33 4.94
C GLY A 69 -7.96 -13.44 3.57
N ASP A 70 -8.83 -12.51 3.19
CA ASP A 70 -9.55 -12.55 1.93
C ASP A 70 -8.61 -12.50 0.72
N LEU A 71 -8.99 -13.19 -0.35
CA LEU A 71 -8.35 -13.04 -1.65
C LEU A 71 -8.82 -11.73 -2.30
N CYS A 72 -8.03 -10.67 -2.18
CA CYS A 72 -8.42 -9.34 -2.66
C CYS A 72 -8.01 -9.08 -4.12
N TYR A 73 -8.89 -8.41 -4.86
CA TYR A 73 -8.66 -7.97 -6.24
C TYR A 73 -8.75 -6.46 -6.33
N VAL A 74 -7.69 -5.81 -6.84
CA VAL A 74 -7.63 -4.37 -7.07
C VAL A 74 -7.48 -4.13 -8.57
N LEU A 75 -8.61 -3.87 -9.22
CA LEU A 75 -8.68 -3.59 -10.66
C LEU A 75 -8.95 -2.10 -10.86
N THR A 76 -8.01 -1.38 -11.47
CA THR A 76 -8.12 0.07 -11.66
C THR A 76 -7.72 0.48 -13.07
N ALA A 77 -8.15 1.66 -13.53
CA ALA A 77 -7.55 2.26 -14.72
C ALA A 77 -6.08 2.65 -14.41
N ARG A 78 -5.21 2.61 -15.44
CA ARG A 78 -3.79 2.98 -15.29
C ARG A 78 -3.66 4.37 -14.66
N GLN A 79 -2.63 4.54 -13.82
CA GLN A 79 -2.28 5.81 -13.14
C GLN A 79 -3.23 6.29 -12.02
N MET A 80 -4.16 5.47 -11.53
CA MET A 80 -5.03 5.83 -10.39
C MET A 80 -4.41 5.60 -9.00
N GLY A 81 -3.10 5.32 -8.92
CA GLY A 81 -2.39 5.15 -7.64
C GLY A 81 -2.56 3.77 -6.99
N LYS A 82 -2.73 2.71 -7.80
CA LYS A 82 -2.73 1.29 -7.40
C LYS A 82 -1.46 0.91 -6.63
N SER A 83 -0.30 1.27 -7.15
CA SER A 83 0.98 0.98 -6.49
C SER A 83 1.12 1.75 -5.17
N SER A 84 0.61 2.99 -5.08
CA SER A 84 0.55 3.74 -3.81
C SER A 84 -0.36 3.07 -2.78
N LEU A 85 -1.53 2.56 -3.21
CA LEU A 85 -2.45 1.77 -2.37
C LEU A 85 -1.77 0.50 -1.84
N MET A 86 -1.11 -0.26 -2.73
CA MET A 86 -0.35 -1.46 -2.35
C MET A 86 0.76 -1.15 -1.34
N VAL A 87 1.60 -0.15 -1.61
CA VAL A 87 2.74 0.22 -0.76
C VAL A 87 2.26 0.62 0.64
N ARG A 88 1.15 1.35 0.74
CA ARG A 88 0.55 1.74 2.03
C ARG A 88 -0.06 0.55 2.76
N ALA A 89 -0.80 -0.32 2.07
CA ALA A 89 -1.35 -1.54 2.66
C ALA A 89 -0.23 -2.46 3.18
N LYS A 90 0.79 -2.71 2.35
CA LYS A 90 2.00 -3.45 2.72
C LYS A 90 2.65 -2.88 3.97
N HIS A 91 2.89 -1.57 4.01
CA HIS A 91 3.50 -0.90 5.17
C HIS A 91 2.66 -1.08 6.44
N ARG A 92 1.35 -0.81 6.38
CA ARG A 92 0.43 -0.97 7.51
C ARG A 92 0.38 -2.41 8.04
N LEU A 93 0.45 -3.40 7.15
CA LEU A 93 0.42 -4.83 7.52
C LEU A 93 1.75 -5.29 8.11
N SER A 94 2.88 -4.82 7.57
CA SER A 94 4.21 -5.06 8.15
C SER A 94 4.33 -4.53 9.58
N LEU A 95 3.75 -3.35 9.87
CA LEU A 95 3.76 -2.77 11.22
C LEU A 95 3.00 -3.62 12.25
N VAL A 96 2.04 -4.43 11.83
CA VAL A 96 1.27 -5.35 12.70
C VAL A 96 1.76 -6.80 12.59
N GLY A 97 2.98 -7.00 12.08
CA GLY A 97 3.70 -8.27 12.16
C GLY A 97 3.58 -9.20 10.95
N TYR A 98 2.93 -8.78 9.86
CA TYR A 98 2.86 -9.57 8.63
C TYR A 98 4.21 -9.57 7.89
N ARG A 99 4.51 -10.66 7.19
CA ARG A 99 5.60 -10.74 6.21
C ARG A 99 5.03 -10.52 4.83
N CYS A 100 5.43 -9.42 4.19
CA CYS A 100 4.82 -9.00 2.95
C CYS A 100 5.85 -8.88 1.82
N VAL A 101 5.58 -9.53 0.69
CA VAL A 101 6.35 -9.40 -0.56
C VAL A 101 5.42 -8.92 -1.66
N ALA A 102 5.94 -8.08 -2.54
CA ALA A 102 5.24 -7.67 -3.75
C ALA A 102 5.99 -8.24 -4.95
N LEU A 103 5.28 -8.96 -5.80
CA LEU A 103 5.72 -9.48 -7.07
C LEU A 103 5.27 -8.54 -8.17
N ASP A 104 6.17 -8.20 -9.07
CA ASP A 104 5.84 -7.44 -10.28
C ASP A 104 5.93 -8.38 -11.47
N LEU A 105 4.80 -8.76 -12.04
CA LEU A 105 4.78 -9.72 -13.14
C LEU A 105 5.38 -9.16 -14.44
N THR A 106 5.50 -7.83 -14.60
CA THR A 106 6.20 -7.24 -15.76
C THR A 106 7.69 -7.56 -15.77
N SER A 107 8.29 -7.65 -14.58
CA SER A 107 9.71 -7.95 -14.42
C SER A 107 10.06 -9.42 -14.65
N VAL A 108 9.04 -10.29 -14.69
CA VAL A 108 9.22 -11.75 -14.84
C VAL A 108 8.94 -12.22 -16.26
N GLY A 109 8.29 -11.44 -17.14
CA GLY A 109 7.88 -11.93 -18.45
C GLY A 109 8.00 -10.92 -19.60
N THR A 110 8.75 -11.29 -20.62
CA THR A 110 8.70 -10.73 -21.97
C THR A 110 8.06 -11.75 -22.92
N GLU A 111 7.70 -11.37 -24.15
CA GLU A 111 7.01 -12.24 -25.12
C GLU A 111 7.75 -13.56 -25.44
N GLU A 112 9.08 -13.60 -25.23
CA GLU A 112 9.96 -14.72 -25.56
C GLU A 112 10.23 -15.68 -24.39
N ILE A 113 9.63 -15.45 -23.21
CA ILE A 113 9.92 -16.27 -22.04
C ILE A 113 9.23 -17.64 -22.09
N THR A 114 9.96 -18.68 -21.72
CA THR A 114 9.35 -20.01 -21.55
C THR A 114 8.55 -20.09 -20.24
N PRO A 115 7.53 -20.96 -20.16
CA PRO A 115 6.78 -21.13 -18.92
C PRO A 115 7.65 -21.54 -17.72
N ASP A 116 8.64 -22.43 -17.89
CA ASP A 116 9.50 -22.83 -16.75
C ASP A 116 10.35 -21.67 -16.23
N GLN A 117 10.89 -20.84 -17.13
CA GLN A 117 11.61 -19.62 -16.77
C GLN A 117 10.70 -18.60 -16.05
N TRP A 118 9.45 -18.46 -16.48
CA TRP A 118 8.49 -17.57 -15.83
C TRP A 118 8.18 -18.03 -14.41
N TYR A 119 7.89 -19.31 -14.20
CA TYR A 119 7.69 -19.88 -12.85
C TYR A 119 8.96 -19.79 -11.99
N LYS A 120 10.14 -19.98 -12.58
CA LYS A 120 11.44 -19.79 -11.91
C LYS A 120 11.60 -18.35 -11.42
N GLY A 121 11.27 -17.37 -12.27
CA GLY A 121 11.36 -15.96 -11.92
C GLY A 121 10.41 -15.57 -10.78
N ILE A 122 9.17 -16.08 -10.79
CA ILE A 122 8.23 -15.90 -9.66
C ILE A 122 8.80 -16.48 -8.38
N CYS A 123 9.27 -17.74 -8.42
CA CYS A 123 9.82 -18.39 -7.23
C CYS A 123 11.09 -17.67 -6.72
N ALA A 124 11.94 -17.17 -7.61
CA ALA A 124 13.13 -16.41 -7.25
C ALA A 124 12.77 -15.11 -6.51
N GLN A 125 11.81 -14.34 -7.04
CA GLN A 125 11.36 -13.10 -6.40
C GLN A 125 10.73 -13.36 -5.03
N LEU A 126 9.94 -14.43 -4.91
CA LEU A 126 9.37 -14.84 -3.63
C LEU A 126 10.47 -15.26 -2.65
N TRP A 127 11.39 -16.13 -3.07
CA TRP A 127 12.47 -16.65 -2.25
C TRP A 127 13.33 -15.53 -1.66
N LEU A 128 13.79 -14.63 -2.53
CA LEU A 128 14.61 -13.48 -2.13
C LEU A 128 13.79 -12.47 -1.32
N GLY A 129 12.55 -12.18 -1.73
CA GLY A 129 11.68 -11.24 -1.02
C GLY A 129 11.34 -11.68 0.40
N PHE A 130 11.17 -12.99 0.60
CA PHE A 130 10.96 -13.58 1.93
C PHE A 130 12.25 -13.91 2.67
N HIS A 131 13.42 -13.59 2.12
CA HIS A 131 14.71 -13.81 2.75
C HIS A 131 14.91 -15.28 3.18
N LEU A 132 14.50 -16.23 2.35
CA LEU A 132 14.70 -17.66 2.61
C LEU A 132 16.17 -18.09 2.44
N GLY A 133 16.92 -17.32 1.66
CA GLY A 133 18.32 -17.56 1.35
C GLY A 133 18.81 -16.61 0.27
N ASP A 134 20.08 -16.74 -0.11
CA ASP A 134 20.63 -16.04 -1.25
C ASP A 134 20.20 -16.68 -2.59
N TYR A 135 20.66 -16.08 -3.70
CA TYR A 135 20.31 -16.54 -5.04
C TYR A 135 20.94 -17.90 -5.39
N ASP A 136 22.13 -18.21 -4.88
CA ASP A 136 22.81 -19.48 -5.16
C ASP A 136 22.08 -20.63 -4.46
N GLN A 137 21.62 -20.40 -3.22
CA GLN A 137 20.76 -21.33 -2.49
C GLN A 137 19.43 -21.56 -3.22
N PHE A 138 18.81 -20.50 -3.74
CA PHE A 138 17.62 -20.64 -4.58
C PHE A 138 17.90 -21.46 -5.85
N GLN A 139 19.01 -21.22 -6.53
CA GLN A 139 19.37 -21.97 -7.74
C GLN A 139 19.56 -23.46 -7.45
N ALA A 140 20.27 -23.79 -6.37
CA ALA A 140 20.45 -25.17 -5.93
C ALA A 140 19.09 -25.84 -5.62
N TRP A 141 18.21 -25.14 -4.90
CA TRP A 141 16.86 -25.62 -4.61
C TRP A 141 16.02 -25.81 -5.88
N TRP A 142 16.07 -24.88 -6.83
CA TRP A 142 15.34 -25.01 -8.09
C TRP A 142 15.80 -26.22 -8.90
N LEU A 143 17.12 -26.46 -8.96
CA LEU A 143 17.71 -27.60 -9.66
C LEU A 143 17.36 -28.93 -8.99
N SER A 144 17.27 -28.98 -7.65
CA SER A 144 16.87 -30.21 -6.94
C SER A 144 15.42 -30.63 -7.23
N HIS A 145 14.58 -29.71 -7.74
CA HIS A 145 13.20 -29.96 -8.13
C HIS A 145 13.03 -30.07 -9.66
N ALA A 146 14.10 -30.30 -10.43
CA ALA A 146 14.05 -30.30 -11.89
C ALA A 146 13.06 -31.32 -12.50
N GLY A 147 12.78 -32.41 -11.78
CA GLY A 147 11.81 -33.44 -12.20
C GLY A 147 10.34 -33.07 -11.97
N ASP A 148 10.06 -32.02 -11.19
CA ASP A 148 8.71 -31.63 -10.83
C ASP A 148 8.07 -30.75 -11.91
N ALA A 149 6.73 -30.85 -12.02
CA ALA A 149 5.97 -29.93 -12.84
C ALA A 149 6.06 -28.49 -12.31
N ARG A 150 5.90 -27.50 -13.20
CA ARG A 150 6.00 -26.07 -12.87
C ARG A 150 5.10 -25.64 -11.69
N GLN A 151 3.88 -26.17 -11.66
CA GLN A 151 2.89 -25.92 -10.61
C GLN A 151 3.31 -26.55 -9.28
N GLN A 152 3.92 -27.74 -9.32
CA GLN A 152 4.45 -28.42 -8.13
C GLN A 152 5.64 -27.65 -7.55
N LYS A 153 6.56 -27.15 -8.39
CA LYS A 153 7.66 -26.28 -7.95
C LYS A 153 7.14 -25.03 -7.24
N LEU A 154 6.14 -24.35 -7.80
CA LEU A 154 5.56 -23.17 -7.16
C LEU A 154 4.86 -23.51 -5.84
N MET A 155 4.11 -24.62 -5.80
CA MET A 155 3.51 -25.11 -4.56
C MET A 155 4.57 -25.37 -3.48
N ALA A 156 5.66 -26.05 -3.84
CA ALA A 156 6.78 -26.33 -2.95
C ALA A 156 7.46 -25.03 -2.48
N CYS A 157 7.64 -24.05 -3.37
CA CYS A 157 8.17 -22.73 -3.02
C CYS A 157 7.28 -22.03 -1.97
N LEU A 158 5.96 -22.02 -2.15
CA LEU A 158 5.03 -21.44 -1.19
C LEU A 158 5.08 -22.15 0.17
N ARG A 159 5.22 -23.48 0.19
CA ARG A 159 5.43 -24.23 1.44
C ARG A 159 6.74 -23.86 2.12
N GLN A 160 7.84 -23.71 1.38
CA GLN A 160 9.11 -23.23 1.94
C GLN A 160 8.98 -21.85 2.58
N ILE A 161 8.24 -20.93 1.97
CA ILE A 161 7.94 -19.61 2.54
C ILE A 161 7.18 -19.75 3.86
N LEU A 162 6.13 -20.58 3.89
CA LEU A 162 5.33 -20.80 5.09
C LEU A 162 6.11 -21.47 6.23
N GLN A 163 7.07 -22.34 5.90
CA GLN A 163 7.97 -22.97 6.86
C GLN A 163 8.99 -21.97 7.41
N GLY A 164 9.63 -21.18 6.53
CA GLY A 164 10.59 -20.15 6.92
C GLY A 164 9.99 -19.03 7.79
N HIS A 165 8.67 -18.79 7.66
CA HIS A 165 7.93 -17.77 8.42
C HIS A 165 6.80 -18.38 9.27
N SER A 166 7.09 -19.46 10.01
CA SER A 166 6.09 -20.26 10.74
C SER A 166 5.21 -19.50 11.74
N GLN A 167 5.72 -18.42 12.34
CA GLN A 167 5.03 -17.63 13.36
C GLN A 167 4.28 -16.41 12.81
N GLN A 168 4.33 -16.18 11.51
CA GLN A 168 3.84 -14.94 10.90
C GLN A 168 2.81 -15.22 9.81
N ALA A 169 1.88 -14.29 9.65
CA ALA A 169 1.04 -14.24 8.46
C ALA A 169 1.87 -13.76 7.27
N VAL A 170 1.75 -14.46 6.16
CA VAL A 170 2.47 -14.25 4.90
C VAL A 170 1.52 -13.63 3.90
N LEU A 171 1.93 -12.52 3.30
CA LEU A 171 1.14 -11.77 2.34
C LEU A 171 1.91 -11.58 1.05
N ILE A 172 1.32 -12.00 -0.06
CA ILE A 172 1.91 -11.86 -1.39
C ILE A 172 1.03 -10.92 -2.20
N PHE A 173 1.54 -9.74 -2.49
CA PHE A 173 0.96 -8.86 -3.49
C PHE A 173 1.47 -9.27 -4.87
N ILE A 174 0.58 -9.38 -5.84
CA ILE A 174 0.89 -9.70 -7.23
C ILE A 174 0.43 -8.50 -8.04
N ASP A 175 1.36 -7.66 -8.46
CA ASP A 175 1.10 -6.46 -9.25
C ASP A 175 1.26 -6.73 -10.75
N GLU A 176 0.62 -5.87 -11.54
CA GLU A 176 0.59 -5.92 -13.01
C GLU A 176 0.09 -7.28 -13.54
N ILE A 177 -0.99 -7.80 -12.97
CA ILE A 177 -1.66 -9.03 -13.48
C ILE A 177 -2.26 -8.86 -14.88
N ASP A 178 -2.20 -7.67 -15.49
CA ASP A 178 -2.53 -7.49 -16.90
C ASP A 178 -1.32 -7.69 -17.82
N SER A 179 -0.10 -7.72 -17.29
CA SER A 179 1.12 -7.99 -18.07
C SER A 179 1.14 -9.40 -18.64
N VAL A 180 0.58 -10.36 -17.89
CA VAL A 180 0.49 -11.76 -18.29
C VAL A 180 -0.43 -12.00 -19.48
N LEU A 181 -1.30 -11.05 -19.85
CA LEU A 181 -2.10 -11.12 -21.08
C LEU A 181 -1.25 -11.04 -22.35
N ALA A 182 0.00 -10.57 -22.25
CA ALA A 182 0.95 -10.53 -23.36
C ALA A 182 1.79 -11.80 -23.49
N LEU A 183 1.61 -12.79 -22.60
CA LEU A 183 2.37 -14.04 -22.65
C LEU A 183 1.80 -14.99 -23.69
N ASN A 184 2.69 -15.67 -24.40
CA ASN A 184 2.34 -16.62 -25.46
C ASN A 184 1.96 -18.02 -24.93
N PHE A 185 1.58 -18.14 -23.65
CA PHE A 185 1.20 -19.41 -23.03
C PHE A 185 0.07 -19.23 -22.01
N ALA A 186 -0.67 -20.33 -21.75
CA ALA A 186 -1.75 -20.34 -20.79
C ALA A 186 -1.23 -20.18 -19.34
N ILE A 187 -1.74 -19.15 -18.67
CA ILE A 187 -1.42 -18.80 -17.27
C ILE A 187 -2.53 -19.17 -16.29
N ASP A 188 -3.61 -19.78 -16.79
CA ASP A 188 -4.77 -20.14 -15.97
C ASP A 188 -4.37 -21.03 -14.78
N ASP A 189 -3.40 -21.92 -14.99
CA ASP A 189 -2.84 -22.79 -13.95
C ASP A 189 -2.24 -22.02 -12.77
N PHE A 190 -1.64 -20.85 -13.02
CA PHE A 190 -1.08 -20.01 -11.95
C PHE A 190 -2.19 -19.46 -11.05
N PHE A 191 -3.24 -18.89 -11.66
CA PHE A 191 -4.39 -18.38 -10.91
C PHE A 191 -5.22 -19.51 -10.28
N ALA A 192 -5.25 -20.68 -10.91
CA ALA A 192 -5.86 -21.88 -10.34
C ALA A 192 -5.09 -22.33 -9.10
N LEU A 193 -3.76 -22.27 -9.10
CA LEU A 193 -2.93 -22.60 -7.94
C LEU A 193 -3.16 -21.62 -6.78
N ILE A 194 -3.25 -20.31 -7.05
CA ILE A 194 -3.61 -19.32 -6.02
C ILE A 194 -4.96 -19.66 -5.39
N ARG A 195 -5.98 -19.90 -6.21
CA ARG A 195 -7.32 -20.30 -5.73
C ARG A 195 -7.29 -21.62 -4.97
N TYR A 196 -6.49 -22.58 -5.42
CA TYR A 196 -6.29 -23.85 -4.73
C TYR A 196 -5.71 -23.64 -3.33
N THR A 197 -4.65 -22.84 -3.17
CA THR A 197 -4.06 -22.56 -1.84
C THR A 197 -5.06 -21.89 -0.90
N TYR A 198 -5.92 -21.01 -1.42
CA TYR A 198 -6.99 -20.39 -0.65
C TYR A 198 -8.02 -21.42 -0.15
N ASN A 199 -8.42 -22.36 -1.01
CA ASN A 199 -9.35 -23.43 -0.64
C ASN A 199 -8.73 -24.45 0.34
N GLN A 200 -7.42 -24.71 0.24
CA GLN A 200 -6.71 -25.64 1.13
C GLN A 200 -6.71 -25.21 2.60
N ARG A 201 -7.01 -23.95 2.90
CA ARG A 201 -7.15 -23.44 4.27
C ARG A 201 -8.16 -24.18 5.14
N ALA A 202 -9.15 -24.83 4.51
CA ALA A 202 -10.14 -25.65 5.20
C ALA A 202 -9.61 -27.02 5.64
N ILE A 203 -8.51 -27.48 5.04
CA ILE A 203 -7.95 -28.83 5.22
C ILE A 203 -6.61 -28.75 5.97
N GLU A 204 -5.73 -27.85 5.53
CA GLU A 204 -4.38 -27.67 6.06
C GLU A 204 -4.26 -26.26 6.68
N PRO A 205 -4.26 -26.13 8.02
CA PRO A 205 -4.28 -24.83 8.71
C PRO A 205 -3.10 -23.92 8.38
N GLU A 206 -1.97 -24.46 7.93
CA GLU A 206 -0.81 -23.65 7.54
C GLU A 206 -1.12 -22.65 6.42
N TRP A 207 -2.02 -22.99 5.48
CA TRP A 207 -2.42 -22.11 4.39
C TRP A 207 -3.25 -20.93 4.87
N GLN A 208 -3.85 -20.98 6.07
CA GLN A 208 -4.61 -19.85 6.63
C GLN A 208 -3.70 -18.64 6.86
N ARG A 209 -2.40 -18.87 7.01
CA ARG A 209 -1.40 -17.81 7.15
C ARG A 209 -1.01 -17.18 5.81
N LEU A 210 -1.28 -17.81 4.67
CA LEU A 210 -0.93 -17.29 3.34
C LEU A 210 -2.09 -16.52 2.72
N THR A 211 -1.93 -15.23 2.48
CA THR A 211 -2.93 -14.38 1.81
C THR A 211 -2.36 -13.74 0.55
N PHE A 212 -3.20 -13.58 -0.48
CA PHE A 212 -2.83 -12.96 -1.75
C PHE A 212 -3.65 -11.69 -2.01
N ALA A 213 -3.00 -10.71 -2.64
CA ALA A 213 -3.65 -9.55 -3.23
C ALA A 213 -3.27 -9.46 -4.70
N LEU A 214 -4.25 -9.42 -5.60
CA LEU A 214 -4.06 -9.38 -7.04
C LEU A 214 -4.36 -7.96 -7.55
N LEU A 215 -3.39 -7.31 -8.19
CA LEU A 215 -3.47 -5.91 -8.62
C LEU A 215 -3.23 -5.80 -10.13
N GLY A 216 -4.17 -5.16 -10.83
CA GLY A 216 -4.16 -5.08 -12.30
C GLY A 216 -4.70 -3.78 -12.85
N GLY A 217 -4.21 -3.41 -14.03
CA GLY A 217 -4.74 -2.34 -14.85
C GLY A 217 -5.77 -2.86 -15.85
N THR A 218 -6.83 -2.10 -16.13
CA THR A 218 -7.65 -2.34 -17.32
C THR A 218 -6.91 -1.80 -18.55
N ARG A 219 -6.56 -2.65 -19.52
CA ARG A 219 -6.15 -2.20 -20.87
C ARG A 219 -7.41 -1.93 -21.69
N ARG A 220 -7.51 -0.76 -22.32
CA ARG A 220 -8.45 -0.58 -23.43
C ARG A 220 -7.91 -1.39 -24.61
N ILE A 221 -8.69 -2.35 -25.06
CA ILE A 221 -8.51 -3.02 -26.36
C ILE A 221 -9.11 -2.11 -27.42
#